data_AF-A0A0C3NRK3-F1
#
_entry.id   AF-A0A0C3NRK3-F1
#
_cell.length_a   1.000
_cell.length_b   1.000
_cell.length_c   1.000
_cell.angle_alpha   90.00
_cell.angle_beta   90.00
_cell.angle_gamma   90.00
#
_symmetry.space_group_name_H-M   'P 1'
#
loop_
_entity.id
_entity.type
_entity.pdbx_description
1 polymer ?
#
loop_
_entity_poly.entity_id
_entity_poly.type
_entity_poly.pdbx_seq_one_letter_code
_entity_poly.pdbx_strand_id
1 'polypeptide(L)'
;MRLTKTLVCLTLAIAPVLANPMAMRKNKEYSCKTHKGNYKIDEDKAKNNVHHAPLHPGRTGYPHRLHHYSAHGGEHHEQDYYHGLEFDNKKCNKKGARLLAFPLFEDGHLYPYDKEPKADPGLVRAVYTAPGKDFCGILHEGGERGLYEFCV
;
A
#
# COMPACT_ATOMS: atom_id res chain seq x y z
N MET A 1 -32.12 -60.78 -45.67
CA MET A 1 -31.27 -60.07 -44.68
C MET A 1 -30.84 -58.73 -45.28
N ARG A 2 -31.29 -57.60 -44.72
CA ARG A 2 -30.80 -56.25 -45.05
C ARG A 2 -30.42 -55.57 -43.74
N LEU A 3 -29.13 -55.32 -43.52
CA LEU A 3 -28.62 -54.55 -42.38
C LEU A 3 -28.60 -53.06 -42.77
N THR A 4 -29.43 -52.25 -42.13
CA THR A 4 -29.34 -50.78 -42.18
C THR A 4 -28.39 -50.31 -41.09
N LYS A 5 -27.24 -49.75 -41.48
CA LYS A 5 -26.30 -49.05 -40.58
C LYS A 5 -26.78 -47.62 -40.37
N THR A 6 -27.20 -47.31 -39.15
CA THR A 6 -27.53 -45.94 -38.74
C THR A 6 -26.25 -45.25 -38.28
N LEU A 7 -25.84 -44.19 -38.99
CA LEU A 7 -24.74 -43.32 -38.62
C LEU A 7 -25.28 -42.20 -37.72
N VAL A 8 -24.83 -42.15 -36.46
CA VAL A 8 -25.15 -41.06 -35.52
C VAL A 8 -24.08 -40.00 -35.68
N CYS A 9 -24.46 -38.83 -36.21
CA CYS A 9 -23.57 -37.69 -36.39
C CYS A 9 -23.61 -36.83 -35.12
N LEU A 10 -22.54 -36.88 -34.30
CA LEU A 10 -22.39 -36.05 -33.11
C LEU A 10 -21.87 -34.66 -33.54
N THR A 11 -22.74 -33.66 -33.55
CA THR A 11 -22.34 -32.26 -33.78
C THR A 11 -21.81 -31.66 -32.48
N LEU A 12 -20.50 -31.42 -32.41
CA LEU A 12 -19.87 -30.63 -31.33
C LEU A 12 -20.32 -29.16 -31.46
N ALA A 13 -21.15 -28.69 -30.52
CA ALA A 13 -21.44 -27.27 -30.39
C ALA A 13 -20.25 -26.57 -29.71
N ILE A 14 -19.47 -25.82 -30.49
CA ILE A 14 -18.42 -24.95 -29.96
C ILE A 14 -19.10 -23.66 -29.50
N ALA A 15 -19.33 -23.53 -28.19
CA ALA A 15 -19.77 -22.27 -27.62
C ALA A 15 -18.59 -21.27 -27.63
N PRO A 16 -18.73 -20.09 -28.25
CA PRO A 16 -17.71 -19.06 -28.16
C PRO A 16 -17.70 -18.51 -26.73
N VAL A 17 -16.68 -18.84 -25.96
CA VAL A 17 -16.40 -18.16 -24.68
C VAL A 17 -16.00 -16.74 -25.04
N LEU A 18 -16.92 -15.79 -24.86
CA LEU A 18 -16.62 -14.37 -24.93
C LEU A 18 -15.64 -14.04 -23.80
N ALA A 19 -14.34 -14.09 -24.10
CA ALA A 19 -13.32 -13.49 -23.25
C ALA A 19 -13.52 -11.97 -23.33
N ASN A 20 -14.36 -11.44 -22.45
CA ASN A 20 -14.38 -10.00 -22.21
C ASN A 20 -12.97 -9.59 -21.79
N PRO A 21 -12.28 -8.69 -22.52
CA PRO A 21 -11.05 -8.13 -22.01
C PRO A 21 -11.42 -7.40 -20.73
N MET A 22 -11.03 -7.96 -19.58
CA MET A 22 -10.99 -7.20 -18.35
C MET A 22 -10.08 -6.02 -18.65
N ALA A 23 -10.67 -4.85 -18.89
CA ALA A 23 -9.92 -3.62 -19.01
C ALA A 23 -9.08 -3.52 -17.74
N MET A 24 -7.78 -3.81 -17.85
CA MET A 24 -6.86 -3.58 -16.76
C MET A 24 -6.92 -2.09 -16.50
N ARG A 25 -7.60 -1.71 -15.42
CA ARG A 25 -7.61 -0.35 -14.94
C ARG A 25 -6.14 0.00 -14.76
N LYS A 26 -5.65 1.04 -15.43
CA LYS A 26 -4.29 1.52 -15.15
C LYS A 26 -4.29 1.98 -13.71
N ASN A 27 -3.61 1.22 -12.87
CA ASN A 27 -3.48 1.53 -11.46
C ASN A 27 -2.70 2.83 -11.30
N LYS A 28 -3.06 3.60 -10.28
CA LYS A 28 -2.31 4.80 -9.92
C LYS A 28 -0.93 4.37 -9.43
N GLU A 29 0.11 4.99 -10.00
CA GLU A 29 1.50 4.81 -9.58
C GLU A 29 1.96 6.09 -8.90
N TYR A 30 2.62 5.94 -7.75
CA TYR A 30 3.23 7.03 -6.98
C TYR A 30 4.73 7.06 -7.23
N SER A 31 5.27 8.25 -7.48
CA SER A 31 6.70 8.51 -7.64
C SER A 31 7.26 9.13 -6.37
N CYS A 32 8.17 8.43 -5.70
CA CYS A 32 8.86 8.90 -4.50
C CYS A 32 10.31 9.30 -4.86
N LYS A 33 10.68 10.56 -4.64
CA LYS A 33 12.04 11.06 -4.92
C LYS A 33 12.81 11.21 -3.61
N THR A 34 13.68 10.26 -3.32
CA THR A 34 14.46 10.27 -2.06
C THR A 34 15.92 10.63 -2.33
N HIS A 35 16.67 10.88 -1.25
CA HIS A 35 18.11 11.05 -1.31
C HIS A 35 18.88 9.78 -1.77
N LYS A 36 18.25 8.60 -1.77
CA LYS A 36 18.84 7.34 -2.28
C LYS A 36 18.36 6.93 -3.67
N GLY A 37 17.48 7.71 -4.30
CA GLY A 37 16.96 7.41 -5.63
C GLY A 37 15.44 7.60 -5.76
N ASN A 38 14.94 7.22 -6.94
CA ASN A 38 13.53 7.33 -7.30
C ASN A 38 12.86 5.96 -7.20
N TYR A 39 11.69 5.90 -6.56
CA TYR A 39 10.92 4.68 -6.38
C TYR A 39 9.52 4.85 -6.97
N LYS A 40 9.01 3.79 -7.59
CA LYS A 40 7.66 3.72 -8.15
C LYS A 40 6.82 2.73 -7.37
N ILE A 41 5.73 3.21 -6.79
CA ILE A 41 4.85 2.39 -5.97
C ILE A 41 3.47 2.31 -6.60
N ASP A 42 3.04 1.10 -6.92
CA ASP A 42 1.67 0.82 -7.34
C ASP A 42 0.71 0.95 -6.14
N GLU A 43 -0.36 1.73 -6.32
CA GLU A 43 -1.33 2.01 -5.26
C GLU A 43 -2.05 0.76 -4.75
N ASP A 44 -2.37 -0.20 -5.63
CA ASP A 44 -3.10 -1.40 -5.25
C ASP A 44 -2.21 -2.32 -4.41
N LYS A 45 -0.93 -2.47 -4.77
CA LYS A 45 0.06 -3.16 -3.94
C LYS A 45 0.22 -2.47 -2.58
N ALA A 46 0.27 -1.14 -2.54
CA ALA A 46 0.36 -0.40 -1.30
C ALA A 46 -0.87 -0.60 -0.39
N LYS A 47 -2.07 -0.53 -0.96
CA LYS A 47 -3.33 -0.82 -0.25
C LYS A 47 -3.39 -2.27 0.23
N ASN A 48 -2.92 -3.22 -0.59
CA ASN A 48 -2.83 -4.62 -0.19
C ASN A 48 -1.86 -4.81 0.99
N ASN A 49 -0.72 -4.11 1.00
CA ASN A 49 0.19 -4.12 2.14
C ASN A 49 -0.44 -3.51 3.40
N VAL A 50 -1.19 -2.41 3.28
CA VAL A 50 -1.96 -1.85 4.42
C VAL A 50 -2.98 -2.85 4.96
N HIS A 51 -3.65 -3.60 4.09
CA HIS A 51 -4.59 -4.63 4.50
C HIS A 51 -3.92 -5.72 5.35
N HIS A 52 -2.71 -6.14 4.98
CA HIS A 52 -1.96 -7.20 5.66
C HIS A 52 -1.10 -6.72 6.84
N ALA A 53 -0.75 -5.43 6.90
CA ALA A 53 0.03 -4.87 8.01
C ALA A 53 -0.72 -5.02 9.35
N PRO A 54 -0.04 -5.33 10.46
CA PRO A 54 -0.71 -5.43 11.75
C PRO A 54 -1.16 -4.04 12.25
N LEU A 55 -1.99 -4.00 13.30
CA LEU A 55 -2.41 -2.73 13.94
C LEU A 55 -1.48 -2.27 15.07
N HIS A 56 -0.55 -3.14 15.48
CA HIS A 56 0.41 -2.92 16.54
C HIS A 56 1.82 -3.23 16.01
N PRO A 57 2.86 -2.57 16.53
CA PRO A 57 4.24 -2.87 16.13
C PRO A 57 4.56 -4.35 16.35
N GLY A 58 5.10 -4.99 15.32
CA GLY A 58 5.75 -6.30 15.43
C GLY A 58 7.12 -6.19 16.07
N ARG A 59 7.88 -7.29 16.01
CA ARG A 59 9.23 -7.38 16.59
C ARG A 59 10.20 -6.32 16.06
N THR A 60 10.07 -5.94 14.80
CA THR A 60 10.93 -4.92 14.16
C THR A 60 10.54 -3.48 14.49
N GLY A 61 9.46 -3.27 15.25
CA GLY A 61 8.87 -1.95 15.54
C GLY A 61 7.96 -1.38 14.44
N TYR A 62 7.57 -2.19 13.44
CA TYR A 62 6.64 -1.77 12.37
C TYR A 62 5.29 -2.48 12.47
N PRO A 63 4.17 -1.82 12.09
CA PRO A 63 4.08 -0.39 11.83
C PRO A 63 4.33 0.41 13.10
N HIS A 64 4.70 1.67 12.94
CA HIS A 64 4.76 2.62 14.04
C HIS A 64 3.77 3.76 13.81
N ARG A 65 3.45 4.50 14.87
CA ARG A 65 2.63 5.71 14.74
C ARG A 65 3.38 6.74 13.92
N LEU A 66 2.70 7.32 12.93
CA LEU A 66 3.24 8.47 12.22
C LEU A 66 3.18 9.68 13.18
N HIS A 67 4.33 10.04 13.74
CA HIS A 67 4.48 11.25 14.57
C HIS A 67 4.87 12.43 13.68
N HIS A 68 4.46 13.64 14.07
CA HIS A 68 4.98 14.86 13.45
C HIS A 68 6.46 15.03 13.83
N TYR A 69 7.32 15.32 12.86
CA TYR A 69 8.63 15.93 13.14
C TYR A 69 8.47 17.42 12.88
N SER A 70 8.32 18.22 13.95
CA SER A 70 8.47 19.67 13.83
C SER A 70 9.92 19.96 13.41
N ALA A 71 10.12 20.74 12.36
CA ALA A 71 11.43 21.21 11.91
C ALA A 71 12.18 22.07 12.97
N HIS A 72 11.51 22.38 14.08
CA HIS A 72 12.12 22.98 15.26
C HIS A 72 12.17 21.93 16.37
N GLY A 73 13.38 21.50 16.75
CA GLY A 73 13.65 20.52 17.81
C GLY A 73 13.19 20.98 19.20
N GLY A 74 11.87 21.05 19.38
CA GLY A 74 11.19 21.28 20.64
C GLY A 74 10.43 20.03 21.07
N GLU A 75 10.21 19.94 22.39
CA GLU A 75 9.73 18.78 23.13
C GLU A 75 8.53 18.04 22.52
N HIS A 76 8.57 16.72 22.69
CA HIS A 76 7.49 15.79 22.37
C HIS A 76 6.23 16.11 23.17
N HIS A 77 5.39 17.01 22.65
CA HIS A 77 4.03 17.15 23.14
C HIS A 77 3.18 16.09 22.44
N GLU A 78 2.63 15.17 23.24
CA GLU A 78 1.72 14.09 22.83
C GLU A 78 0.44 14.57 22.09
N GLN A 79 0.32 15.88 21.88
CA GLN A 79 -0.79 16.58 21.25
C GLN A 79 -0.49 17.03 19.81
N ASP A 80 0.62 16.59 19.21
CA ASP A 80 1.07 17.01 17.88
C ASP A 80 0.05 16.68 16.77
N TYR A 81 -0.73 17.70 16.48
CA TYR A 81 -1.64 17.79 15.36
C TYR A 81 -0.86 17.88 14.04
N TYR A 82 -1.39 17.22 13.01
CA TYR A 82 -0.92 17.17 11.62
C TYR A 82 -0.87 18.57 10.95
N HIS A 83 0.04 19.44 11.35
CA HIS A 83 0.07 20.82 10.86
C HIS A 83 0.80 21.03 9.51
N GLY A 84 1.19 19.96 8.79
CA GLY A 84 1.85 20.10 7.48
C GLY A 84 1.41 19.15 6.37
N LEU A 85 0.76 18.03 6.68
CA LEU A 85 0.37 17.03 5.68
C LEU A 85 -1.15 16.94 5.60
N GLU A 86 -1.74 17.43 4.51
CA GLU A 86 -3.16 17.21 4.21
C GLU A 86 -3.30 16.02 3.25
N PHE A 87 -3.92 14.94 3.72
CA PHE A 87 -4.20 13.78 2.87
C PHE A 87 -5.48 14.01 2.05
N ASP A 88 -5.54 13.45 0.84
CA ASP A 88 -6.77 13.44 0.04
C ASP A 88 -7.92 12.73 0.77
N ASN A 89 -7.59 11.65 1.48
CA ASN A 89 -8.54 10.92 2.30
C ASN A 89 -8.85 11.70 3.59
N LYS A 90 -10.01 12.35 3.61
CA LYS A 90 -10.45 13.18 4.76
C LYS A 90 -10.57 12.43 6.08
N LYS A 91 -10.65 11.09 6.10
CA LYS A 91 -10.58 10.31 7.34
C LYS A 91 -9.22 10.45 8.04
N CYS A 92 -8.16 10.63 7.25
CA CYS A 92 -6.79 10.78 7.74
C CYS A 92 -6.54 12.17 8.34
N ASN A 93 -7.34 13.16 7.96
CA ASN A 93 -7.23 14.53 8.47
C ASN A 93 -8.12 14.80 9.68
N LYS A 94 -8.87 13.80 10.17
CA LYS A 94 -9.76 13.99 11.33
C LYS A 94 -8.94 14.26 12.58
N LYS A 95 -9.42 15.17 13.43
CA LYS A 95 -8.90 15.38 14.80
C LYS A 95 -8.79 14.04 15.52
N GLY A 96 -7.61 13.72 16.04
CA GLY A 96 -7.36 12.47 16.78
C GLY A 96 -7.27 11.22 15.90
N ALA A 97 -7.20 11.36 14.57
CA ALA A 97 -6.90 10.23 13.70
C ALA A 97 -5.53 9.64 14.08
N ARG A 98 -5.52 8.37 14.49
CA ARG A 98 -4.29 7.62 14.72
C ARG A 98 -3.77 7.12 13.37
N LEU A 99 -2.71 7.73 12.85
CA LEU A 99 -2.07 7.26 11.63
C LEU A 99 -0.87 6.35 11.95
N LEU A 100 -0.74 5.31 11.14
CA LEU A 100 0.37 4.36 11.17
C LEU A 100 1.17 4.46 9.87
N ALA A 101 2.48 4.26 9.98
CA ALA A 101 3.40 4.16 8.85
C ALA A 101 3.93 2.73 8.74
N PHE A 102 3.90 2.15 7.54
CA PHE A 102 4.38 0.80 7.26
C PHE A 102 5.25 0.75 6.00
N PRO A 103 6.37 -0.02 5.98
CA PRO A 103 7.29 -0.02 4.85
C PRO A 103 6.66 -0.50 3.55
N LEU A 104 7.07 0.10 2.44
CA LEU A 104 6.69 -0.29 1.08
C LEU A 104 7.91 -0.50 0.19
N PHE A 105 7.74 -1.38 -0.78
CA PHE A 105 8.74 -1.73 -1.79
C PHE A 105 8.07 -1.77 -3.17
N GLU A 106 8.83 -1.49 -4.23
CA GLU A 106 8.31 -1.39 -5.62
C GLU A 106 7.72 -2.72 -6.12
N ASP A 107 8.32 -3.84 -5.70
CA ASP A 107 7.81 -5.18 -6.03
C ASP A 107 6.49 -5.51 -5.30
N GLY A 108 6.18 -4.80 -4.20
CA GLY A 108 5.00 -4.97 -3.37
C GLY A 108 5.10 -6.07 -2.32
N HIS A 109 6.28 -6.62 -2.04
CA HIS A 109 6.38 -7.62 -0.98
C HIS A 109 6.04 -7.01 0.38
N LEU A 110 5.49 -7.83 1.27
CA LEU A 110 5.17 -7.42 2.63
C LEU A 110 6.45 -7.36 3.47
N TYR A 111 6.68 -6.26 4.15
CA TYR A 111 7.81 -6.14 5.07
C TYR A 111 7.70 -7.18 6.20
N PRO A 112 8.77 -7.92 6.54
CA PRO A 112 8.74 -8.97 7.55
C PRO A 112 8.78 -8.41 8.98
N TYR A 113 7.70 -7.74 9.38
CA TYR A 113 7.58 -6.98 10.64
C TYR A 113 7.75 -7.81 11.94
N ASP A 114 7.61 -9.13 11.86
CA ASP A 114 7.76 -10.06 12.99
C ASP A 114 9.03 -10.92 12.92
N LYS A 115 9.97 -10.61 12.01
CA LYS A 115 11.21 -11.38 11.87
C LYS A 115 12.41 -10.58 12.35
N GLU A 116 13.27 -11.26 13.11
CA GLU A 116 14.59 -10.76 13.51
C GLU A 116 15.68 -11.56 12.79
N PRO A 117 16.84 -10.95 12.44
CA PRO A 117 17.16 -9.54 12.65
C PRO A 117 16.31 -8.60 11.78
N LYS A 118 16.02 -7.39 12.30
CA LYS A 118 15.29 -6.34 11.59
C LYS A 118 15.84 -6.13 10.18
N ALA A 119 15.02 -6.42 9.17
CA ALA A 119 15.32 -6.14 7.77
C ALA A 119 15.33 -4.61 7.51
N ASP A 120 16.06 -4.17 6.48
CA ASP A 120 16.00 -2.76 6.05
C ASP A 120 14.57 -2.40 5.62
N PRO A 121 13.90 -1.45 6.27
CA PRO A 121 12.55 -1.03 5.89
C PRO A 121 12.53 -0.15 4.62
N GLY A 122 13.68 0.20 4.03
CA GLY A 122 13.75 1.16 2.94
C GLY A 122 13.28 2.55 3.38
N LEU A 123 13.00 3.44 2.43
CA LEU A 123 12.66 4.85 2.71
C LEU A 123 11.18 5.21 2.50
N VAL A 124 10.38 4.30 1.94
CA VAL A 124 9.00 4.58 1.54
C VAL A 124 8.02 3.94 2.53
N ARG A 125 6.93 4.64 2.84
CA ARG A 125 5.92 4.23 3.81
C ARG A 125 4.52 4.37 3.24
N ALA A 126 3.67 3.35 3.43
CA ALA A 126 2.23 3.52 3.40
C ALA A 126 1.79 4.24 4.68
N VAL A 127 0.87 5.19 4.56
CA VAL A 127 0.20 5.81 5.70
C VAL A 127 -1.26 5.40 5.71
N TYR A 128 -1.76 5.00 6.87
CA TYR A 128 -3.13 4.56 7.04
C TYR A 128 -3.70 4.82 8.43
N THR A 129 -5.03 4.91 8.54
CA THR A 129 -5.70 5.06 9.84
C THR A 129 -5.67 3.77 10.65
N ALA A 130 -5.69 3.89 11.98
CA ALA A 130 -5.96 2.79 12.88
C ALA A 130 -7.17 3.13 13.78
N PRO A 131 -8.09 2.18 14.01
CA PRO A 131 -8.07 0.79 13.54
C PRO A 131 -8.59 0.59 12.10
N GLY A 132 -9.10 1.64 11.44
CA GLY A 132 -9.85 1.52 10.19
C GLY A 132 -9.09 1.02 8.97
N LYS A 133 -7.75 1.09 8.96
CA LYS A 133 -6.90 0.77 7.82
C LYS A 133 -7.26 1.54 6.54
N ASP A 134 -7.82 2.75 6.70
CA ASP A 134 -8.08 3.62 5.56
C ASP A 134 -6.74 4.11 5.01
N PHE A 135 -6.45 3.80 3.75
CA PHE A 135 -5.25 4.28 3.07
C PHE A 135 -5.28 5.81 2.94
N CYS A 136 -4.23 6.48 3.41
CA CYS A 136 -4.09 7.92 3.41
C CYS A 136 -3.21 8.42 2.28
N GLY A 137 -2.14 7.68 1.97
CA GLY A 137 -1.18 8.02 0.94
C GLY A 137 0.14 7.30 1.16
N ILE A 138 1.13 7.70 0.35
CA ILE A 138 2.49 7.18 0.43
C ILE A 138 3.41 8.35 0.72
N LEU A 139 4.23 8.19 1.74
CA LEU A 139 5.27 9.13 2.12
C LEU A 139 6.64 8.49 1.93
N HIS A 140 7.67 9.33 1.81
CA HIS A 140 9.04 8.89 1.96
C HIS A 140 9.80 9.74 2.97
N GLU A 141 10.82 9.15 3.58
CA GLU A 141 11.76 9.88 4.43
C GLU A 141 12.56 10.88 3.54
N GLY A 142 12.51 12.15 3.92
CA GLY A 142 13.26 13.24 3.30
C GLY A 142 14.76 13.14 3.56
N GLY A 143 15.54 13.93 2.82
CA GLY A 143 17.00 14.02 3.02
C GLY A 143 17.40 14.64 4.36
N GLU A 144 16.54 15.50 4.93
CA GLU A 144 16.70 16.03 6.28
C GLU A 144 16.07 15.09 7.30
N ARG A 145 16.85 14.70 8.32
CA ARG A 145 16.49 13.63 9.27
C ARG A 145 15.11 13.86 9.88
N GLY A 146 14.18 12.94 9.60
CA GLY A 146 12.89 12.83 10.26
C GLY A 146 11.70 13.47 9.55
N LEU A 147 11.91 14.25 8.48
CA LEU A 147 10.82 14.84 7.72
C LEU A 147 10.26 13.83 6.70
N TYR A 148 8.93 13.82 6.53
CA TYR A 148 8.25 13.01 5.52
C TYR A 148 7.69 13.91 4.42
N GLU A 149 7.82 13.45 3.18
CA GLU A 149 7.26 14.11 1.99
C GLU A 149 6.29 13.16 1.26
N PHE A 150 5.29 13.74 0.59
CA PHE A 150 4.37 12.97 -0.25
C PHE A 150 5.06 12.46 -1.51
N CYS A 151 4.82 11.20 -1.85
CA CYS A 151 5.03 10.73 -3.21
C CYS A 151 3.91 11.26 -4.13
N VAL A 152 4.24 11.57 -5.38
CA VAL A 152 3.32 12.20 -6.36
C VAL A 152 2.88 11.26 -7.46
#